data_AF-R6YFL5-F1
#
_entry.id   AF-R6YFL5-F1
#
_cell.length_a   1.000
_cell.length_b   1.000
_cell.length_c   1.000
_cell.angle_alpha   90.00
_cell.angle_beta   90.00
_cell.angle_gamma   90.00
#
_symmetry.space_group_name_H-M   'P 1'
#
loop_
_entity.id
_entity.type
_entity.pdbx_description
1 polymer ?
#
loop_
_entity_poly.entity_id
_entity_poly.type
_entity_poly.pdbx_seq_one_letter_code
_entity_poly.pdbx_strand_id
1 'polypeptide(L)'
;MIRPITTFGKYLMLMGRVFGRPERFRMYFKQYVNEMYQLGINSIGIVLLISFFIGAVICIQIKLNIESPWMPRFVVGYTTREILLLEFSSSIMCLILAGKVGSNIASEIGTMRVTQQIDALDIMGINSASYLILPKILGLMTMIPFLVIFSICAGIFGAFCTAWFGGIMNATDLEYGLQYCFIEWYIWCSFIKSLFFAFIIASVSAYFGYTVEGGSISVGKASTNSVVSSSVLILFSDLILTQLLMG
;
A
#
# COMPACT_ATOMS: atom_id res chain seq x y z
N MET A 1 -25.94 18.33 -3.83
CA MET A 1 -24.62 18.19 -4.48
C MET A 1 -23.43 18.71 -3.66
N ILE A 2 -23.63 19.32 -2.48
CA ILE A 2 -22.57 20.00 -1.69
C ILE A 2 -21.81 19.07 -0.71
N ARG A 3 -22.39 17.90 -0.38
CA ARG A 3 -21.81 16.94 0.57
C ARG A 3 -20.36 16.50 0.28
N PRO A 4 -19.96 16.12 -0.95
CA PRO A 4 -18.58 15.66 -1.19
C PRO A 4 -17.54 16.76 -0.98
N ILE A 5 -17.87 18.00 -1.36
CA ILE A 5 -16.98 19.16 -1.19
C ILE A 5 -16.78 19.46 0.30
N THR A 6 -17.84 19.37 1.11
CA THR A 6 -17.73 19.57 2.56
C THR A 6 -16.92 18.48 3.25
N THR A 7 -17.05 17.21 2.81
CA THR A 7 -16.25 16.10 3.34
C THR A 7 -14.77 16.29 3.01
N PHE A 8 -14.46 16.70 1.78
CA PHE A 8 -13.09 16.99 1.36
C PHE A 8 -12.48 18.16 2.15
N GLY A 9 -13.24 19.24 2.39
CA GLY A 9 -12.80 20.35 3.24
C GLY A 9 -12.52 19.92 4.68
N LYS A 10 -13.37 19.06 5.26
CA LYS A 10 -13.14 18.47 6.60
C LYS A 10 -11.90 17.59 6.64
N TYR A 11 -11.67 16.79 5.60
CA TYR A 11 -10.46 15.98 5.46
C TYR A 11 -9.19 16.84 5.45
N LEU A 12 -9.16 17.90 4.63
CA LEU A 12 -8.01 18.81 4.55
C LEU A 12 -7.74 19.51 5.89
N MET A 13 -8.79 20.00 6.56
CA MET A 13 -8.65 20.61 7.89
C MET A 13 -8.11 19.61 8.92
N LEU A 14 -8.57 18.36 8.88
CA LEU A 14 -8.10 17.31 9.78
C LEU A 14 -6.63 16.97 9.50
N MET A 15 -6.23 16.80 8.23
CA MET A 15 -4.82 16.61 7.86
C MET A 15 -3.94 17.77 8.32
N GLY A 16 -4.42 19.02 8.20
CA GLY A 16 -3.71 20.19 8.74
C GLY A 16 -3.47 20.11 10.25
N ARG A 17 -4.42 19.58 11.03
CA ARG A 17 -4.25 19.35 12.47
C ARG A 17 -3.29 18.19 12.77
N VAL A 18 -3.26 17.16 11.94
CA VAL A 18 -2.39 15.98 12.10
C VAL A 18 -0.92 16.40 12.04
N PHE A 19 -0.56 17.25 11.08
CA PHE A 19 0.80 17.79 10.91
C PHE A 19 1.16 18.95 11.87
N GLY A 20 0.28 19.27 12.83
CA GLY A 20 0.60 20.23 13.91
C GLY A 20 1.74 19.74 14.81
N ARG A 21 2.37 20.66 15.56
CA ARG A 21 3.50 20.34 16.44
C ARG A 21 3.12 19.24 17.46
N PRO A 22 3.84 18.11 17.51
CA PRO A 22 3.60 17.07 18.50
C PRO A 22 4.07 17.55 19.88
N GLU A 23 3.21 17.47 20.89
CA GLU A 23 3.51 17.97 22.24
C GLU A 23 4.53 17.10 22.99
N ARG A 24 4.65 15.81 22.65
CA ARG A 24 5.55 14.85 23.33
C ARG A 24 6.17 13.81 22.38
N PHE A 25 7.35 14.13 21.85
CA PHE A 25 8.12 13.27 20.92
C PHE A 25 8.39 11.85 21.43
N ARG A 26 8.60 11.64 22.74
CA ARG A 26 8.91 10.31 23.29
C ARG A 26 7.73 9.34 23.22
N MET A 27 6.51 9.82 23.49
CA MET A 27 5.29 9.00 23.38
C MET A 27 4.98 8.72 21.91
N TYR A 28 5.17 9.72 21.05
CA TYR A 28 5.03 9.60 19.61
C TYR A 28 5.93 8.49 19.04
N PHE A 29 7.21 8.47 19.41
CA PHE A 29 8.15 7.46 18.91
C PHE A 29 7.78 6.04 19.36
N LYS A 30 7.31 5.88 20.60
CA LYS A 30 6.83 4.58 21.09
C LYS A 30 5.62 4.09 20.30
N GLN A 31 4.67 4.99 20.02
CA GLN A 31 3.50 4.64 19.19
C GLN A 31 3.93 4.31 17.77
N TYR A 32 4.79 5.12 17.16
CA TYR A 32 5.33 4.90 15.81
C TYR A 32 5.95 3.50 15.65
N VAL A 33 6.80 3.07 16.58
CA VAL A 33 7.40 1.72 16.55
C VAL A 33 6.33 0.63 16.69
N ASN A 34 5.33 0.84 17.54
CA ASN A 34 4.22 -0.10 17.69
C ASN A 34 3.39 -0.21 16.40
N GLU A 35 3.11 0.91 15.72
CA GLU A 35 2.41 0.90 14.43
C GLU A 35 3.23 0.22 13.34
N MET A 36 4.55 0.42 13.29
CA MET A 36 5.42 -0.31 12.35
C MET A 36 5.31 -1.83 12.56
N TYR A 37 5.30 -2.28 13.81
CA TYR A 37 5.13 -3.70 14.12
C TYR A 37 3.73 -4.21 13.74
N GLN A 38 2.68 -3.53 14.20
CA GLN A 38 1.31 -4.00 14.02
C GLN A 38 0.83 -3.92 12.57
N LEU A 39 1.17 -2.85 11.84
CA LEU A 39 0.69 -2.61 10.49
C LEU A 39 1.66 -3.16 9.44
N GLY A 40 2.97 -3.01 9.67
CA GLY A 40 4.02 -3.43 8.76
C GLY A 40 4.38 -4.91 8.91
N ILE A 41 4.93 -5.31 10.07
CA ILE A 41 5.47 -6.68 10.27
C ILE A 41 4.38 -7.75 10.11
N ASN A 42 3.20 -7.53 10.70
CA ASN A 42 2.08 -8.46 10.53
C ASN A 42 1.63 -8.61 9.06
N SER A 43 1.99 -7.67 8.18
CA SER A 43 1.65 -7.68 6.75
C SER A 43 2.69 -8.33 5.86
N ILE A 44 3.89 -8.61 6.37
CA ILE A 44 4.95 -9.28 5.60
C ILE A 44 4.48 -10.65 5.12
N GLY A 45 3.86 -11.46 5.98
CA GLY A 45 3.44 -12.83 5.63
C GLY A 45 2.44 -12.89 4.46
N ILE A 46 1.43 -12.01 4.48
CA ILE A 46 0.44 -11.96 3.39
C ILE A 46 1.05 -11.39 2.10
N VAL A 47 1.95 -10.41 2.21
CA VAL A 47 2.64 -9.83 1.04
C VAL A 47 3.55 -10.85 0.37
N LEU A 48 4.36 -11.59 1.13
CA LEU A 48 5.23 -12.63 0.58
C LEU A 48 4.44 -13.72 -0.14
N LEU A 49 3.39 -14.22 0.51
CA LEU A 49 2.58 -15.31 -0.04
C LEU A 49 1.88 -14.88 -1.33
N ILE A 50 1.20 -13.73 -1.32
CA ILE A 50 0.48 -13.24 -2.51
C ILE A 50 1.48 -12.92 -3.64
N SER A 51 2.60 -12.28 -3.33
CA SER A 51 3.58 -11.90 -4.35
C SER A 51 4.21 -13.11 -5.01
N PHE A 52 4.51 -14.16 -4.24
CA PHE A 52 5.01 -15.42 -4.78
C PHE A 52 4.06 -16.03 -5.82
N PHE A 53 2.78 -16.19 -5.47
CA PHE A 53 1.81 -16.78 -6.39
C PHE A 53 1.53 -15.89 -7.59
N ILE A 54 1.45 -14.57 -7.41
CA ILE A 54 1.20 -13.66 -8.53
C ILE A 54 2.41 -13.60 -9.48
N GLY A 55 3.63 -13.59 -8.96
CA GLY A 55 4.84 -13.69 -9.78
C GLY A 55 4.87 -14.96 -10.64
N ALA A 56 4.50 -16.11 -10.04
CA ALA A 56 4.34 -17.37 -10.76
C ALA A 56 3.27 -17.29 -11.87
N VAL A 57 2.08 -16.77 -11.56
CA VAL A 57 0.98 -16.64 -12.53
C VAL A 57 1.34 -15.70 -13.68
N ILE A 58 1.96 -14.54 -13.40
CA ILE A 58 2.41 -13.60 -14.44
C ILE A 58 3.40 -14.29 -15.38
N CYS A 59 4.39 -15.01 -14.84
CA CYS A 59 5.38 -15.70 -15.65
C CYS A 59 4.74 -16.72 -16.61
N ILE A 60 3.76 -17.51 -16.15
CA ILE A 60 3.03 -18.47 -16.98
C ILE A 60 2.26 -17.74 -18.08
N GLN A 61 1.53 -16.69 -17.71
CA GLN A 61 0.63 -15.99 -18.61
C GLN A 61 1.38 -15.25 -19.72
N ILE A 62 2.51 -14.63 -19.38
CA ILE A 62 3.39 -13.97 -20.35
C ILE A 62 4.02 -14.98 -21.30
N LYS A 63 4.49 -16.13 -20.80
CA LYS A 63 5.03 -17.18 -21.66
C LYS A 63 4.00 -17.67 -22.68
N LEU A 64 2.76 -17.92 -22.25
CA LEU A 64 1.69 -18.35 -23.15
C LEU A 64 1.32 -17.28 -24.20
N ASN A 65 1.48 -15.99 -23.88
CA ASN A 65 1.23 -14.90 -24.83
C ASN A 65 2.37 -14.69 -25.83
N ILE A 66 3.62 -14.94 -25.42
CA ILE A 66 4.84 -14.66 -26.19
C ILE A 66 5.28 -15.85 -27.07
N GLU A 67 4.55 -16.97 -27.09
CA GLU A 67 4.87 -18.19 -27.86
C GLU A 67 4.89 -18.03 -29.41
N SER A 68 4.77 -16.80 -29.94
CA SER A 68 4.95 -16.55 -31.37
C SER A 68 6.38 -16.90 -31.83
N PRO A 69 6.57 -17.61 -32.96
CA PRO A 69 7.90 -18.04 -33.45
C PRO A 69 8.92 -16.92 -33.67
N TRP A 70 8.47 -15.67 -33.76
CA TRP A 70 9.30 -14.50 -34.06
C TRP A 70 9.85 -13.81 -32.81
N MET A 71 9.39 -14.18 -31.61
CA MET A 71 9.69 -13.46 -30.38
C MET A 71 10.72 -14.22 -29.52
N PRO A 72 11.84 -13.58 -29.11
CA PRO A 72 12.85 -14.24 -28.29
C PRO A 72 12.32 -14.64 -26.91
N ARG A 73 12.76 -15.81 -26.41
CA ARG A 73 12.32 -16.34 -25.10
C ARG A 73 12.68 -15.44 -23.91
N PHE A 74 13.77 -14.67 -24.00
CA PHE A 74 14.17 -13.73 -22.95
C PHE A 74 13.16 -12.60 -22.71
N VAL A 75 12.29 -12.29 -23.69
CA VAL A 75 11.28 -11.23 -23.55
C VAL A 75 10.25 -11.58 -22.47
N VAL A 76 10.07 -12.87 -22.19
CA VAL A 76 9.22 -13.35 -21.08
C VAL A 76 9.76 -12.84 -19.75
N GLY A 77 11.07 -12.98 -19.49
CA GLY A 77 11.70 -12.52 -18.25
C GLY A 77 11.66 -10.99 -18.11
N TYR A 78 11.93 -10.28 -19.21
CA TYR A 78 11.85 -8.82 -19.26
C TYR A 78 10.46 -8.29 -18.92
N THR A 79 9.44 -8.80 -19.61
CA THR A 79 8.04 -8.35 -19.44
C THR A 79 7.51 -8.72 -18.06
N THR A 80 7.84 -9.91 -17.56
CA THR A 80 7.48 -10.35 -16.20
C THR A 80 8.05 -9.39 -15.16
N ARG A 81 9.31 -8.98 -15.29
CA ARG A 81 9.96 -8.01 -14.39
C ARG A 81 9.24 -6.68 -14.37
N GLU A 82 8.96 -6.11 -15.54
CA GLU A 82 8.35 -4.77 -15.63
C GLU A 82 6.96 -4.75 -15.02
N ILE A 83 6.11 -5.73 -15.33
CA ILE A 83 4.76 -5.83 -14.77
C ILE A 83 4.85 -5.99 -13.25
N LEU A 84 5.80 -6.81 -12.77
CA LEU A 84 5.96 -7.05 -11.35
C LEU A 84 6.43 -5.80 -10.59
N LEU A 85 7.42 -5.09 -11.12
CA LEU A 85 7.98 -3.88 -10.52
C LEU A 85 7.02 -2.69 -10.55
N LEU A 86 6.43 -2.42 -11.71
CA LEU A 86 5.74 -1.17 -12.00
C LEU A 86 4.27 -1.20 -11.57
N GLU A 87 3.59 -2.32 -11.78
CA GLU A 87 2.15 -2.43 -11.57
C GLU A 87 1.81 -3.25 -10.34
N PHE A 88 2.40 -4.44 -10.21
CA PHE A 88 2.00 -5.37 -9.17
C PHE A 88 2.50 -4.94 -7.78
N SER A 89 3.82 -4.82 -7.61
CA SER A 89 4.41 -4.52 -6.31
C SER A 89 4.12 -3.10 -5.85
N SER A 90 3.92 -2.14 -6.76
CA SER A 90 3.61 -0.77 -6.39
C SER A 90 2.11 -0.54 -6.17
N SER A 91 1.23 -0.97 -7.09
CA SER A 91 -0.19 -0.61 -7.08
C SER A 91 -1.07 -1.71 -6.51
N ILE A 92 -1.00 -2.94 -7.05
CA ILE A 92 -1.87 -4.04 -6.62
C ILE A 92 -1.59 -4.44 -5.16
N MET A 93 -0.32 -4.50 -4.76
CA MET A 93 0.05 -4.75 -3.37
C MET A 93 -0.55 -3.68 -2.43
N CYS A 94 -0.49 -2.40 -2.81
CA CYS A 94 -1.05 -1.32 -2.02
C CYS A 94 -2.59 -1.39 -1.93
N LEU A 95 -3.29 -1.83 -2.98
CA LEU A 95 -4.74 -2.07 -2.91
C LEU A 95 -5.10 -3.17 -1.90
N ILE A 96 -4.32 -4.26 -1.88
CA ILE A 96 -4.51 -5.35 -0.90
C ILE A 96 -4.23 -4.85 0.52
N LEU A 97 -3.16 -4.08 0.70
CA LEU A 97 -2.82 -3.47 1.99
C LEU A 97 -3.86 -2.43 2.43
N ALA A 98 -4.48 -1.67 1.51
CA ALA A 98 -5.57 -0.77 1.83
C ALA A 98 -6.74 -1.53 2.47
N GLY A 99 -7.05 -2.72 1.94
CA GLY A 99 -8.06 -3.63 2.48
C GLY A 99 -7.73 -4.10 3.90
N LYS A 100 -6.53 -4.63 4.13
CA LYS A 100 -6.15 -5.19 5.44
C LYS A 100 -5.79 -4.11 6.46
N VAL A 101 -4.80 -3.29 6.13
CA VAL A 101 -4.21 -2.29 7.02
C VAL A 101 -5.10 -1.06 7.14
N GLY A 102 -5.67 -0.58 6.04
CA GLY A 102 -6.60 0.54 6.08
C GLY A 102 -7.88 0.22 6.87
N SER A 103 -8.43 -1.00 6.72
CA SER A 103 -9.54 -1.47 7.55
C SER A 103 -9.20 -1.49 9.04
N ASN A 104 -8.00 -1.97 9.40
CA ASN A 104 -7.55 -2.01 10.78
C ASN A 104 -7.44 -0.60 11.37
N ILE A 105 -6.80 0.34 10.67
CA ILE A 105 -6.68 1.74 11.10
C ILE A 105 -8.06 2.37 11.33
N ALA A 106 -8.97 2.22 10.37
CA ALA A 106 -10.30 2.78 10.45
C ALA A 106 -11.11 2.17 11.62
N SER A 107 -10.99 0.86 11.84
CA SER A 107 -11.66 0.16 12.93
C SER A 107 -11.11 0.56 14.30
N GLU A 108 -9.78 0.69 14.43
CA GLU A 108 -9.11 1.05 15.67
C GLU A 108 -9.48 2.48 16.10
N ILE A 109 -9.31 3.45 15.20
CA ILE A 109 -9.67 4.85 15.48
C ILE A 109 -11.19 4.98 15.68
N GLY A 110 -12.00 4.29 14.89
CA GLY A 110 -13.45 4.27 15.06
C GLY A 110 -13.87 3.72 16.42
N THR A 111 -13.20 2.68 16.92
CA THR A 111 -13.46 2.14 18.26
C THR A 111 -13.07 3.14 19.35
N MET A 112 -11.93 3.82 19.22
CA MET A 112 -11.52 4.90 20.15
C MET A 112 -12.50 6.07 20.13
N ARG A 113 -13.11 6.37 18.97
CA ARG A 113 -14.16 7.40 18.85
C ARG A 113 -15.44 6.99 19.57
N VAL A 114 -15.94 5.78 19.32
CA VAL A 114 -17.19 5.28 19.93
C VAL A 114 -17.05 5.10 21.45
N THR A 115 -15.86 4.78 21.93
CA THR A 115 -15.55 4.68 23.37
C THR A 115 -15.20 6.03 24.02
N GLN A 116 -15.36 7.15 23.30
CA GLN A 116 -15.09 8.52 23.77
C GLN A 116 -13.64 8.78 24.19
N GLN A 117 -12.68 7.91 23.84
CA GLN A 117 -11.26 8.10 24.15
C GLN A 117 -10.68 9.30 23.41
N ILE A 118 -11.14 9.55 22.17
CA ILE A 118 -10.73 10.71 21.38
C ILE A 118 -11.22 12.01 22.04
N ASP A 119 -12.47 12.04 22.52
CA ASP A 119 -13.01 13.22 23.20
C ASP A 119 -12.29 13.47 24.54
N ALA A 120 -11.91 12.41 25.26
CA ALA A 120 -11.11 12.54 26.48
C ALA A 120 -9.73 13.17 26.20
N LEU A 121 -9.06 12.80 25.10
CA LEU A 121 -7.79 13.42 24.70
C LEU A 121 -7.94 14.92 24.39
N ASP A 122 -9.01 15.28 23.66
CA ASP A 122 -9.30 16.67 23.32
C ASP A 122 -9.61 17.51 24.59
N ILE A 123 -10.34 16.94 25.57
CA ILE A 123 -10.60 17.59 26.87
C ILE A 123 -9.32 17.78 27.70
N MET A 124 -8.37 16.86 27.59
CA MET A 124 -7.05 16.96 28.24
C MET A 124 -6.13 18.00 27.56
N GLY A 125 -6.60 18.67 26.51
CA GLY A 125 -5.83 19.67 25.76
C GLY A 125 -4.84 19.07 24.77
N ILE A 126 -4.84 17.75 24.56
CA ILE A 126 -3.95 17.06 23.64
C ILE A 126 -4.57 17.05 22.25
N ASN A 127 -3.81 17.43 21.21
CA ASN A 127 -4.24 17.28 19.83
C ASN A 127 -4.36 15.80 19.44
N SER A 128 -5.57 15.24 19.58
CA SER A 128 -5.87 13.83 19.32
C SER A 128 -5.55 13.40 17.88
N ALA A 129 -5.77 14.28 16.90
CA ALA A 129 -5.47 14.01 15.50
C ALA A 129 -3.96 13.78 15.29
N SER A 130 -3.10 14.67 15.82
CA SER A 130 -1.64 14.50 15.74
C SER A 130 -1.17 13.29 16.54
N TYR A 131 -1.75 13.02 17.71
CA TYR A 131 -1.34 11.91 18.56
C TYR A 131 -1.69 10.52 18.00
N LEU A 132 -2.85 10.38 17.34
CA LEU A 132 -3.35 9.08 16.86
C LEU A 132 -3.00 8.81 15.40
N ILE A 133 -3.10 9.83 14.53
CA ILE A 133 -3.05 9.63 13.08
C ILE A 133 -1.63 9.76 12.55
N LEU A 134 -0.86 10.73 13.04
CA LEU A 134 0.49 11.00 12.55
C LEU A 134 1.45 9.79 12.71
N PRO A 135 1.47 9.05 13.85
CA PRO A 135 2.34 7.88 13.98
C PRO A 135 1.97 6.78 12.99
N LYS A 136 0.67 6.62 12.68
CA LYS A 136 0.17 5.64 11.70
C LYS A 136 0.58 6.01 10.28
N ILE A 137 0.48 7.29 9.92
CA ILE A 137 0.94 7.80 8.61
C ILE A 137 2.45 7.54 8.45
N LEU A 138 3.27 7.99 9.41
CA LEU A 138 4.71 7.78 9.30
C LEU A 138 5.08 6.29 9.32
N GLY A 139 4.44 5.49 10.18
CA GLY A 139 4.69 4.05 10.28
C GLY A 139 4.39 3.31 8.99
N LEU A 140 3.30 3.68 8.29
CA LEU A 140 2.97 3.11 6.99
C LEU A 140 3.89 3.61 5.88
N MET A 141 4.20 4.91 5.85
CA MET A 141 5.09 5.49 4.86
C MET A 141 6.49 4.88 4.92
N THR A 142 6.97 4.48 6.10
CA THR A 142 8.25 3.78 6.21
C THR A 142 8.13 2.30 5.88
N MET A 143 7.08 1.60 6.34
CA MET A 143 6.97 0.15 6.17
C MET A 143 6.55 -0.29 4.76
N ILE A 144 5.71 0.47 4.05
CA ILE A 144 5.27 0.08 2.70
C ILE A 144 6.43 -0.07 1.71
N PRO A 145 7.38 0.87 1.62
CA PRO A 145 8.60 0.70 0.81
C PRO A 145 9.33 -0.62 1.09
N PHE A 146 9.47 -1.01 2.35
CA PHE A 146 10.08 -2.30 2.68
C PHE A 146 9.22 -3.49 2.22
N LEU A 147 7.90 -3.40 2.37
CA LEU A 147 6.97 -4.42 1.86
C LEU A 147 7.04 -4.55 0.33
N VAL A 148 7.24 -3.46 -0.40
CA VAL A 148 7.46 -3.47 -1.86
C VAL A 148 8.72 -4.26 -2.20
N ILE A 149 9.83 -4.03 -1.49
CA ILE A 149 11.07 -4.81 -1.71
C ILE A 149 10.83 -6.30 -1.49
N PHE A 150 10.16 -6.67 -0.39
CA PHE A 150 9.81 -8.06 -0.12
C PHE A 150 8.88 -8.65 -1.18
N SER A 151 7.93 -7.86 -1.68
CA SER A 151 7.03 -8.24 -2.76
C SER A 151 7.79 -8.54 -4.06
N ILE A 152 8.72 -7.66 -4.44
CA ILE A 152 9.53 -7.83 -5.64
C ILE A 152 10.39 -9.10 -5.53
N CYS A 153 11.10 -9.28 -4.41
CA CYS A 153 11.94 -10.44 -4.20
C CYS A 153 11.12 -11.75 -4.22
N ALA A 154 9.99 -11.79 -3.51
CA ALA A 154 9.14 -12.97 -3.47
C ALA A 154 8.47 -13.27 -4.82
N GLY A 155 8.09 -12.22 -5.56
CA GLY A 155 7.49 -12.35 -6.87
C GLY A 155 8.46 -12.85 -7.93
N ILE A 156 9.69 -12.34 -7.94
CA ILE A 156 10.77 -12.85 -8.80
C ILE A 156 11.07 -14.31 -8.43
N PHE A 157 11.17 -14.62 -7.13
CA PHE A 157 11.37 -16.00 -6.67
C PHE A 157 10.24 -16.94 -7.12
N GLY A 158 8.99 -16.48 -7.07
CA GLY A 158 7.83 -17.21 -7.63
C GLY A 158 7.96 -17.50 -9.12
N ALA A 159 8.35 -16.50 -9.92
CA ALA A 159 8.58 -16.67 -11.35
C ALA A 159 9.72 -17.68 -11.64
N PHE A 160 10.81 -17.63 -10.87
CA PHE A 160 11.91 -18.60 -10.96
C PHE A 160 11.48 -20.03 -10.65
N CYS A 161 10.74 -20.22 -9.55
CA CYS A 161 10.22 -21.55 -9.19
C CYS A 161 9.36 -22.11 -10.32
N THR A 162 8.52 -21.29 -10.96
CA THR A 162 7.68 -21.74 -12.06
C THR A 162 8.46 -22.07 -13.33
N ALA A 163 9.52 -21.31 -13.65
CA ALA A 163 10.41 -21.65 -14.76
C ALA A 163 11.09 -23.01 -14.54
N TRP A 164 11.58 -23.27 -13.33
CA TRP A 164 12.27 -24.51 -12.98
C TRP A 164 11.34 -25.72 -12.87
N PHE A 165 10.28 -25.63 -12.06
CA PHE A 165 9.38 -26.75 -11.79
C PHE A 165 8.36 -26.98 -12.92
N GLY A 166 7.94 -25.91 -13.59
CA GLY A 166 6.98 -26.03 -14.68
C GLY A 166 7.60 -26.57 -15.98
N GLY A 167 8.94 -26.58 -16.11
CA GLY A 167 9.62 -26.96 -17.36
C GLY A 167 9.24 -26.08 -18.55
N ILE A 168 8.71 -24.89 -18.28
CA ILE A 168 8.05 -24.02 -19.25
C ILE A 168 9.09 -23.26 -20.10
N MET A 169 10.26 -22.94 -19.53
CA MET A 169 11.36 -22.21 -20.15
C MET A 169 12.69 -22.55 -19.45
N ASN A 170 13.85 -22.39 -20.13
CA ASN A 170 15.15 -22.50 -19.47
C ASN A 170 15.33 -21.35 -18.46
N ALA A 171 15.73 -21.66 -17.24
CA ALA A 171 15.96 -20.66 -16.18
C ALA A 171 16.97 -19.58 -16.60
N THR A 172 17.94 -19.93 -17.44
CA THR A 172 18.94 -19.02 -18.02
C THR A 172 18.32 -17.92 -18.90
N ASP A 173 17.23 -18.23 -19.63
CA ASP A 173 16.56 -17.25 -20.49
C ASP A 173 15.76 -16.25 -19.65
N LEU A 174 15.24 -16.70 -18.50
CA LEU A 174 14.57 -15.83 -17.52
C LEU A 174 15.59 -14.91 -16.84
N GLU A 175 16.72 -15.45 -16.37
CA GLU A 175 17.80 -14.67 -15.77
C GLU A 175 18.31 -13.59 -16.72
N TYR A 176 18.56 -13.97 -17.98
CA TYR A 176 18.97 -13.02 -19.00
C TYR A 176 17.92 -11.95 -19.24
N GLY A 177 16.63 -12.33 -19.36
CA GLY A 177 15.52 -11.38 -19.51
C GLY A 177 15.34 -10.42 -18.33
N LEU A 178 15.58 -10.89 -17.10
CA LEU A 178 15.52 -10.06 -15.89
C LEU A 178 16.65 -9.01 -15.86
N GLN A 179 17.83 -9.34 -16.37
CA GLN A 179 18.99 -8.43 -16.43
C GLN A 179 18.99 -7.54 -17.68
N TYR A 180 18.33 -7.98 -18.75
CA TYR A 180 18.26 -7.27 -20.01
C TYR A 180 17.58 -5.90 -19.84
N CYS A 181 18.20 -4.85 -20.38
CA CYS A 181 17.72 -3.47 -20.34
C CYS A 181 17.14 -3.06 -18.97
N PHE A 182 17.88 -3.33 -17.90
CA PHE A 182 17.47 -2.90 -16.56
C PHE A 182 17.65 -1.40 -16.41
N ILE A 183 16.55 -0.70 -16.14
CA ILE A 183 16.54 0.74 -15.90
C ILE A 183 16.29 0.95 -14.40
N GLU A 184 17.30 1.44 -13.71
CA GLU A 184 17.26 1.71 -12.26
C GLU A 184 16.11 2.66 -11.88
N TRP A 185 15.74 3.58 -12.78
CA TRP A 185 14.66 4.55 -12.58
C TRP A 185 13.31 3.87 -12.27
N TYR A 186 13.04 2.70 -12.83
CA TYR A 186 11.77 1.98 -12.60
C TYR A 186 11.59 1.51 -11.15
N ILE A 187 12.69 1.17 -10.47
CA ILE A 187 12.66 0.86 -9.05
C ILE A 187 12.31 2.12 -8.24
N TRP A 188 12.95 3.26 -8.55
CA TRP A 188 12.65 4.53 -7.89
C TRP A 188 11.20 4.97 -8.12
N CYS A 189 10.65 4.78 -9.33
CA CYS A 189 9.24 5.03 -9.60
C CYS A 189 8.33 4.19 -8.70
N SER A 190 8.62 2.90 -8.54
CA SER A 190 7.84 1.99 -7.68
C SER A 190 7.88 2.44 -6.21
N PHE A 191 9.05 2.87 -5.71
CA PHE A 191 9.16 3.44 -4.37
C PHE A 191 8.37 4.73 -4.19
N ILE A 192 8.49 5.68 -5.12
CA ILE A 192 7.77 6.95 -5.06
C ILE A 192 6.25 6.69 -5.06
N LYS A 193 5.75 5.86 -5.98
CA LYS A 193 4.33 5.47 -6.03
C LYS A 193 3.88 4.86 -4.70
N SER A 194 4.65 3.92 -4.15
CA SER A 194 4.33 3.26 -2.88
C SER A 194 4.24 4.22 -1.69
N LEU A 195 5.08 5.26 -1.64
CA LEU A 195 5.03 6.30 -0.60
C LEU A 195 3.74 7.12 -0.68
N PHE A 196 3.33 7.51 -1.89
CA PHE A 196 2.06 8.22 -2.10
C PHE A 196 0.87 7.34 -1.71
N PHE A 197 0.87 6.07 -2.10
CA PHE A 197 -0.19 5.14 -1.73
C PHE A 197 -0.24 4.88 -0.22
N ALA A 198 0.91 4.77 0.44
CA ALA A 198 1.00 4.63 1.90
C ALA A 198 0.34 5.82 2.62
N PHE A 199 0.61 7.04 2.15
CA PHE A 199 0.00 8.25 2.67
C PHE A 199 -1.53 8.26 2.45
N ILE A 200 -2.00 7.90 1.25
CA ILE A 200 -3.43 7.81 0.93
C ILE A 200 -4.12 6.81 1.86
N ILE A 201 -3.58 5.59 1.98
CA ILE A 201 -4.15 4.53 2.84
C ILE A 201 -4.27 5.03 4.28
N ALA A 202 -3.18 5.52 4.86
CA ALA A 202 -3.18 5.94 6.25
C ALA A 202 -4.12 7.13 6.51
N SER A 203 -4.05 8.16 5.67
CA SER A 203 -4.81 9.40 5.87
C SER A 203 -6.31 9.22 5.66
N VAL A 204 -6.71 8.51 4.60
CA VAL A 204 -8.12 8.28 4.27
C VAL A 204 -8.75 7.35 5.30
N SER A 205 -8.07 6.25 5.64
CA SER A 205 -8.57 5.32 6.67
C SER A 205 -8.69 5.98 8.04
N ALA A 206 -7.73 6.81 8.41
CA ALA A 206 -7.81 7.56 9.65
C ALA A 206 -8.95 8.58 9.66
N TYR A 207 -9.21 9.26 8.54
CA TYR A 207 -10.32 10.21 8.43
C TYR A 207 -11.68 9.52 8.63
N PHE A 208 -11.93 8.40 7.95
CA PHE A 208 -13.17 7.66 8.10
C PHE A 208 -13.33 7.08 9.51
N GLY A 209 -12.24 6.61 10.14
CA GLY A 209 -12.25 6.18 11.55
C GLY A 209 -12.50 7.33 12.53
N TYR A 210 -11.92 8.50 12.31
CA TYR A 210 -12.05 9.65 13.22
C TYR A 210 -13.44 10.28 13.17
N THR A 211 -14.12 10.20 12.03
CA THR A 211 -15.45 10.79 11.81
C THR A 211 -16.61 9.82 12.06
N VAL A 212 -16.33 8.63 12.61
CA VAL A 212 -17.39 7.67 12.96
C VAL A 212 -18.30 8.24 14.05
N GLU A 213 -19.61 8.16 13.79
CA GLU A 213 -20.64 8.48 14.77
C GLU A 213 -21.59 7.28 14.93
N GLY A 214 -21.96 6.98 16.18
CA GLY A 214 -22.85 5.86 16.52
C GLY A 214 -22.15 4.70 17.20
N GLY A 215 -22.63 3.48 16.96
CA GLY A 215 -22.16 2.26 17.64
C GLY A 215 -21.16 1.43 16.83
N SER A 216 -20.89 0.21 17.29
CA SER A 216 -19.96 -0.75 16.66
C SER A 216 -20.26 -1.06 15.19
N ILE A 217 -21.54 -1.03 14.79
CA ILE A 217 -21.96 -1.23 13.39
C ILE A 217 -21.45 -0.09 12.49
N SER A 218 -21.43 1.15 12.99
CA SER A 218 -20.92 2.30 12.25
C SER A 218 -19.41 2.19 12.01
N VAL A 219 -18.66 1.59 12.95
CA VAL A 219 -17.22 1.34 12.82
C VAL A 219 -16.94 0.38 11.66
N GLY A 220 -17.71 -0.72 11.55
CA GLY A 220 -17.59 -1.65 10.43
C GLY A 220 -17.91 -0.99 9.09
N LYS A 221 -18.97 -0.19 9.00
CA LYS A 221 -19.32 0.56 7.78
C LYS A 221 -18.24 1.57 7.39
N ALA A 222 -17.67 2.28 8.37
CA ALA A 222 -16.60 3.23 8.13
C ALA A 222 -15.33 2.56 7.62
N SER A 223 -15.00 1.38 8.16
CA SER A 223 -13.90 0.56 7.66
C SER A 223 -14.09 0.20 6.18
N THR A 224 -15.25 -0.35 5.80
CA THR A 224 -15.54 -0.69 4.40
C THR A 224 -15.50 0.55 3.49
N ASN A 225 -16.10 1.66 3.91
CA ASN A 225 -16.08 2.91 3.15
C ASN A 225 -14.66 3.48 2.98
N SER A 226 -13.82 3.33 4.01
CA SER A 226 -12.39 3.66 3.95
C SER A 226 -11.69 2.84 2.87
N VAL A 227 -11.87 1.51 2.88
CA VAL A 227 -11.22 0.64 1.89
C VAL A 227 -11.64 1.00 0.47
N VAL A 228 -12.95 1.19 0.22
CA VAL A 228 -13.44 1.57 -1.11
C VAL A 228 -12.89 2.92 -1.55
N SER A 229 -12.90 3.92 -0.67
CA SER A 229 -12.43 5.27 -1.00
C SER A 229 -10.91 5.29 -1.23
N SER A 230 -10.14 4.61 -0.38
CA SER A 230 -8.69 4.46 -0.55
C SER A 230 -8.36 3.74 -1.86
N SER A 231 -9.06 2.67 -2.21
CA SER A 231 -8.83 1.95 -3.47
C SER A 231 -9.09 2.80 -4.70
N VAL A 232 -10.18 3.59 -4.70
CA VAL A 232 -10.47 4.52 -5.81
C VAL A 232 -9.39 5.60 -5.93
N LEU A 233 -8.94 6.15 -4.80
CA LEU A 233 -7.88 7.17 -4.79
C LEU A 233 -6.52 6.59 -5.20
N ILE A 234 -6.20 5.35 -4.82
CA ILE A 234 -4.99 4.66 -5.26
C ILE A 234 -5.03 4.48 -6.78
N LEU A 235 -6.11 3.95 -7.34
CA LEU A 235 -6.24 3.77 -8.80
C LEU A 235 -6.16 5.10 -9.57
N PHE A 236 -6.81 6.14 -9.07
CA PHE A 236 -6.73 7.46 -9.69
C PHE A 236 -5.32 8.05 -9.61
N SER A 237 -4.68 7.95 -8.44
CA SER A 237 -3.31 8.41 -8.23
C SER A 237 -2.31 7.58 -9.04
N ASP A 238 -2.58 6.31 -9.25
CA ASP A 238 -1.76 5.40 -10.04
C ASP A 238 -1.70 5.85 -11.50
N LEU A 239 -2.85 6.15 -12.11
CA LEU A 239 -2.91 6.70 -13.47
C LEU A 239 -2.10 7.99 -13.62
N ILE A 240 -2.24 8.92 -12.67
CA ILE A 240 -1.52 10.20 -12.69
C ILE A 240 -0.03 10.00 -12.50
N LEU A 241 0.38 9.20 -11.52
CA LEU A 241 1.78 8.98 -11.19
C LEU A 241 2.49 8.20 -12.30
N THR A 242 1.83 7.21 -12.90
CA THR A 242 2.36 6.50 -14.07
C THR A 242 2.60 7.47 -15.22
N GLN A 243 1.62 8.31 -15.55
CA GLN A 243 1.78 9.30 -16.61
C GLN A 243 2.89 10.32 -16.32
N LEU A 244 3.08 10.73 -15.07
CA LEU A 244 4.07 11.75 -14.70
C LEU A 244 5.49 11.19 -14.58
N LEU A 245 5.64 9.96 -14.10
CA LEU A 245 6.95 9.34 -13.87
C LEU A 245 7.50 8.61 -15.10
N MET A 246 6.63 8.15 -16.00
CA MET A 246 6.98 7.33 -17.16
C MET A 246 6.59 7.95 -18.51
N GLY A 247 5.70 8.95 -18.52
CA GLY A 247 5.32 9.70 -19.73
C GLY A 247 6.19 10.93 -19.93
#